data_AF-A0A9P3FYW3-F1
#
_entry.id   AF-A0A9P3FYW3-F1
#
_cell.length_a   1.000
_cell.length_b   1.000
_cell.length_c   1.000
_cell.angle_alpha   90.00
_cell.angle_beta   90.00
_cell.angle_gamma   90.00
#
_symmetry.space_group_name_H-M   'P 1'
#
loop_
_entity.id
_entity.type
_entity.pdbx_description
1 polymer ?
#
loop_
_entity_poly.entity_id
_entity_poly.type
_entity_poly.pdbx_seq_one_letter_code
_entity_poly.pdbx_strand_id
1 'polypeptide(L)'
;MGVTGLARYVNAPTTGLDLITRNIVQNHQGAIRGKWNISVKSFRSTLGSIPGFQVHSERIMYALTMNDNVFVLLEDPVAPVRSELLQPPEGQAPIPLIGPGAPTHYRTAFLTLSPPGALEQLLAQLRARWVSVRQTAPGGPSQANHFSGQQLSVDGFVYHIGTDFIVRAGNVILAGGAVKGMLIEAEYLPLPTMHAGADGTLELLSNLLVSCLPEIPGANFTAVTISDAIWQDLLWDREQEEIQQQKEKEEKEKPPKEDDLDDVFVSGDEDLPEFRKGDWIGTDRDQRSAYLIIGALRSEGLL
;
A
#
# COMPACT_ATOMS: atom_id res chain seq x y z
N MET A 1 11.87 5.51 11.55
CA MET A 1 12.00 4.54 10.45
C MET A 1 11.56 3.21 10.99
N GLY A 2 10.77 2.44 10.25
CA GLY A 2 10.18 1.21 10.79
C GLY A 2 9.86 0.20 9.70
N VAL A 3 9.72 -1.06 10.10
CA VAL A 3 9.38 -2.15 9.20
C VAL A 3 7.98 -2.66 9.56
N THR A 4 7.12 -2.79 8.55
CA THR A 4 5.72 -3.19 8.72
C THR A 4 5.49 -4.61 8.19
N GLY A 5 4.82 -5.42 9.00
CA GLY A 5 4.25 -6.70 8.62
C GLY A 5 2.73 -6.64 8.76
N LEU A 6 2.02 -7.11 7.74
CA LEU A 6 0.57 -7.23 7.80
C LEU A 6 0.20 -8.71 7.85
N ALA A 7 -0.86 -9.02 8.58
CA ALA A 7 -1.46 -10.31 8.51
C ALA A 7 -2.97 -10.29 8.62
N ARG A 8 -3.55 -11.37 8.12
CA ARG A 8 -4.95 -11.49 7.83
C ARG A 8 -5.49 -12.74 8.52
N TYR A 9 -6.44 -12.55 9.43
CA TYR A 9 -7.11 -13.63 10.17
C TYR A 9 -8.52 -13.82 9.60
N VAL A 10 -8.64 -14.71 8.61
CA VAL A 10 -9.82 -14.81 7.73
C VAL A 10 -11.07 -15.26 8.46
N ASN A 11 -10.93 -16.29 9.31
CA ASN A 11 -12.01 -16.90 10.07
C ASN A 11 -12.01 -16.47 11.55
N ALA A 12 -11.57 -15.24 11.84
CA ALA A 12 -11.60 -14.70 13.18
C ALA A 12 -13.04 -14.72 13.75
N PRO A 13 -13.24 -15.16 15.01
CA PRO A 13 -14.54 -15.06 15.66
C PRO A 13 -14.92 -13.59 15.86
N THR A 14 -16.21 -13.31 16.11
CA THR A 14 -16.67 -11.94 16.40
C THR A 14 -16.04 -11.35 17.66
N THR A 15 -15.57 -12.20 18.57
CA THR A 15 -14.81 -11.84 19.78
C THR A 15 -13.29 -11.78 19.54
N GLY A 16 -12.83 -11.96 18.29
CA GLY A 16 -11.41 -12.05 17.95
C GLY A 16 -10.61 -10.82 18.39
N LEU A 17 -11.21 -9.63 18.26
CA LEU A 17 -10.58 -8.39 18.72
C LEU A 17 -10.38 -8.37 20.23
N ASP A 18 -11.36 -8.83 21.03
CA ASP A 18 -11.22 -8.89 22.48
C ASP A 18 -10.15 -9.89 22.92
N LEU A 19 -10.05 -11.02 22.21
CA LEU A 19 -9.03 -12.04 22.46
C LEU A 19 -7.62 -11.52 22.16
N ILE A 20 -7.43 -10.86 21.02
CA ILE A 20 -6.16 -10.22 20.64
C ILE A 20 -5.82 -9.10 21.62
N THR A 21 -6.79 -8.26 21.97
CA THR A 21 -6.63 -7.19 22.98
C THR A 21 -6.09 -7.77 24.28
N ARG A 22 -6.73 -8.82 24.78
CA ARG A 22 -6.33 -9.48 26.03
C ARG A 22 -4.93 -10.05 25.92
N ASN A 23 -4.61 -10.74 24.83
CA ASN A 23 -3.30 -11.35 24.62
C ASN A 23 -2.18 -10.30 24.56
N ILE A 24 -2.38 -9.23 23.79
CA ILE A 24 -1.42 -8.11 23.69
C ILE A 24 -1.21 -7.45 25.06
N VAL A 25 -2.28 -7.14 25.78
CA VAL A 25 -2.18 -6.44 27.07
C VAL A 25 -1.57 -7.32 28.16
N GLN A 26 -1.97 -8.59 28.24
CA GLN A 26 -1.57 -9.49 29.34
C GLN A 26 -0.21 -10.14 29.09
N ASN A 27 0.03 -10.65 27.89
CA ASN A 27 1.22 -11.46 27.59
C ASN A 27 2.34 -10.63 27.00
N HIS A 28 2.02 -9.60 26.21
CA HIS A 28 3.01 -8.73 25.57
C HIS A 28 3.18 -7.38 26.28
N GLN A 29 2.50 -7.16 27.40
CA GLN A 29 2.54 -5.90 28.16
C GLN A 29 2.18 -4.67 27.30
N GLY A 30 1.34 -4.86 26.29
CA GLY A 30 0.93 -3.80 25.38
C GLY A 30 -0.04 -2.82 26.02
N ALA A 31 0.02 -1.56 25.60
CA ALA A 31 -0.88 -0.49 26.02
C ALA A 31 -1.70 0.04 24.85
N ILE A 32 -3.02 0.16 25.04
CA ILE A 32 -3.91 0.77 24.04
C ILE A 32 -3.60 2.26 23.94
N ARG A 33 -3.36 2.75 22.71
CA ARG A 33 -3.07 4.16 22.44
C ARG A 33 -4.17 4.89 21.68
N GLY A 34 -4.99 4.17 20.92
CA GLY A 34 -6.03 4.81 20.13
C GLY A 34 -6.88 3.82 19.35
N LYS A 35 -7.78 4.39 18.54
CA LYS A 35 -8.58 3.63 17.58
C LYS A 35 -7.84 3.52 16.25
N TRP A 36 -8.06 2.42 15.57
CA TRP A 36 -7.61 2.21 14.20
C TRP A 36 -8.83 2.10 13.30
N ASN A 37 -9.06 3.11 12.47
CA ASN A 37 -10.22 3.19 11.59
C ASN A 37 -9.74 3.36 10.16
N ILE A 38 -10.17 2.48 9.26
CA ILE A 38 -9.87 2.54 7.84
C ILE A 38 -11.16 2.46 7.05
N SER A 39 -11.25 3.24 5.98
CA SER A 39 -12.33 3.15 5.00
C SER A 39 -11.78 2.77 3.64
N VAL A 40 -12.34 1.76 2.99
CA VAL A 40 -11.94 1.35 1.65
C VAL A 40 -13.11 1.46 0.68
N LYS A 41 -12.84 2.02 -0.49
CA LYS A 41 -13.75 2.13 -1.63
C LYS A 41 -13.05 1.61 -2.87
N SER A 42 -13.81 0.97 -3.75
CA SER A 42 -13.34 0.66 -5.10
C SER A 42 -14.19 1.39 -6.14
N PHE A 43 -13.57 1.69 -7.27
CA PHE A 43 -14.16 2.35 -8.42
C PHE A 43 -13.75 1.61 -9.68
N ARG A 44 -14.67 1.56 -10.65
CA ARG A 44 -14.41 1.07 -12.01
C ARG A 44 -14.61 2.18 -13.02
N SER A 45 -13.76 2.19 -14.05
CA SER A 45 -13.90 3.10 -15.17
C SER A 45 -15.06 2.67 -16.07
N THR A 46 -15.88 3.63 -16.50
CA THR A 46 -16.99 3.38 -17.45
C THR A 46 -16.67 3.79 -18.88
N LEU A 47 -15.38 4.00 -19.22
CA LEU A 47 -14.95 4.37 -20.57
C LEU A 47 -15.36 3.32 -21.63
N GLY A 48 -15.36 2.03 -21.28
CA GLY A 48 -15.80 0.95 -22.19
C GLY A 48 -17.31 0.93 -22.46
N SER A 49 -18.12 1.69 -21.71
CA SER A 49 -19.57 1.78 -21.93
C SER A 49 -19.97 2.84 -22.95
N ILE A 50 -19.01 3.59 -23.48
CA ILE A 50 -19.26 4.66 -24.45
C ILE A 50 -19.50 4.02 -25.83
N PRO A 51 -20.67 4.23 -26.46
CA PRO A 51 -20.92 3.73 -27.82
C PRO A 51 -19.84 4.21 -28.79
N GLY A 52 -19.20 3.27 -29.50
CA GLY A 52 -18.12 3.55 -30.45
C GLY A 52 -16.70 3.53 -29.88
N PHE A 53 -16.53 3.40 -28.56
CA PHE A 53 -15.22 3.16 -27.93
C PHE A 53 -15.12 1.71 -27.47
N GLN A 54 -14.29 0.91 -28.13
CA GLN A 54 -13.97 -0.46 -27.69
C GLN A 54 -12.73 -0.44 -26.78
N VAL A 55 -12.94 -0.07 -25.51
CA VAL A 55 -11.90 -0.28 -24.48
C VAL A 55 -12.01 -1.72 -24.01
N HIS A 56 -11.00 -2.54 -24.32
CA HIS A 56 -11.04 -3.99 -24.14
C HIS A 56 -10.87 -4.43 -22.67
N SER A 57 -10.53 -3.51 -21.77
CA SER A 57 -10.31 -3.81 -20.36
C SER A 57 -10.63 -2.60 -19.47
N GLU A 58 -11.34 -2.86 -18.37
CA GLU A 58 -11.74 -1.82 -17.42
C GLU A 58 -10.58 -1.46 -16.49
N ARG A 59 -10.38 -0.15 -16.27
CA ARG A 59 -9.46 0.36 -15.24
C ARG A 59 -10.13 0.27 -13.88
N ILE A 60 -9.34 -0.05 -12.86
CA ILE A 60 -9.81 -0.20 -11.49
C ILE A 60 -9.06 0.80 -10.60
N MET A 61 -9.75 1.35 -9.62
CA MET A 61 -9.16 2.26 -8.64
C MET A 61 -9.64 1.88 -7.25
N TYR A 62 -8.71 1.76 -6.31
CA TYR A 62 -8.97 1.52 -4.90
C TYR A 62 -8.57 2.75 -4.11
N ALA A 63 -9.43 3.21 -3.21
CA ALA A 63 -9.16 4.34 -2.33
C ALA A 63 -9.29 3.88 -0.88
N LEU A 64 -8.19 3.98 -0.14
CA LEU A 64 -8.12 3.70 1.29
C LEU A 64 -7.95 5.01 2.05
N THR A 65 -8.92 5.35 2.88
CA THR A 65 -8.85 6.49 3.80
C THR A 65 -8.36 6.00 5.16
N MET A 66 -7.28 6.60 5.65
CA MET A 66 -6.73 6.35 6.97
C MET A 66 -6.23 7.68 7.53
N ASN A 67 -6.64 8.00 8.76
CA ASN A 67 -6.40 9.31 9.37
C ASN A 67 -6.92 10.45 8.47
N ASP A 68 -6.07 11.45 8.16
CA ASP A 68 -6.40 12.60 7.32
C ASP A 68 -5.97 12.43 5.85
N ASN A 69 -5.59 11.21 5.46
CA ASN A 69 -5.05 10.90 4.13
C ASN A 69 -5.92 9.87 3.40
N VAL A 70 -5.91 9.97 2.08
CA VAL A 70 -6.54 9.02 1.15
C VAL A 70 -5.46 8.48 0.22
N PHE A 71 -5.23 7.18 0.29
CA PHE A 71 -4.28 6.46 -0.55
C PHE A 71 -5.03 5.80 -1.70
N VAL A 72 -4.66 6.15 -2.93
CA VAL A 72 -5.37 5.75 -4.14
C VAL A 72 -4.46 4.88 -4.99
N LEU A 73 -4.80 3.60 -5.14
CA LEU A 73 -4.17 2.67 -6.07
C LEU A 73 -5.01 2.60 -7.34
N LEU A 74 -4.45 3.09 -8.45
CA LEU A 74 -5.04 2.99 -9.78
C LEU A 74 -4.33 1.92 -10.59
N GLU A 75 -5.11 1.08 -11.27
CA GLU A 75 -4.61 0.05 -12.16
C GLU A 75 -5.19 0.19 -13.57
N ASP A 76 -4.29 0.28 -14.56
CA ASP A 76 -4.60 0.18 -15.98
C ASP A 76 -3.96 -1.09 -16.57
N PRO A 77 -4.74 -2.13 -16.86
CA PRO A 77 -4.21 -3.39 -17.41
C PRO A 77 -3.61 -3.24 -18.82
N VAL A 78 -3.94 -2.18 -19.56
CA VAL A 78 -3.44 -1.92 -20.93
C VAL A 78 -2.07 -1.22 -20.91
N ALA A 79 -1.73 -0.57 -19.81
CA ALA A 79 -0.46 0.13 -19.68
C ALA A 79 0.69 -0.85 -19.40
N PRO A 80 1.92 -0.54 -19.86
CA PRO A 80 3.08 -1.39 -19.65
C PRO A 80 3.49 -1.42 -18.18
N VAL A 81 4.14 -2.50 -17.77
CA VAL A 81 4.80 -2.58 -16.46
C VAL A 81 6.21 -2.02 -16.58
N ARG A 82 6.65 -1.22 -15.60
CA ARG A 82 7.98 -0.61 -15.63
C ARG A 82 9.11 -1.65 -15.69
N SER A 83 9.03 -2.69 -14.86
CA SER A 83 10.05 -3.73 -14.79
C SER A 83 10.23 -4.47 -16.12
N GLU A 84 9.15 -4.64 -16.90
CA GLU A 84 9.20 -5.23 -18.25
C GLU A 84 9.94 -4.33 -19.25
N LEU A 85 9.93 -3.01 -19.06
CA LEU A 85 10.64 -2.07 -19.93
C LEU A 85 12.12 -1.94 -19.58
N LEU A 86 12.47 -2.16 -18.31
CA LEU A 86 13.85 -2.17 -17.84
C LEU A 86 14.60 -3.43 -18.25
N GLN A 87 13.90 -4.55 -18.45
CA GLN A 87 14.46 -5.83 -18.88
C GLN A 87 13.89 -6.24 -20.26
N PRO A 88 14.31 -5.57 -21.35
CA PRO A 88 13.82 -5.91 -22.68
C PRO A 88 14.23 -7.36 -23.01
N PRO A 89 13.36 -8.13 -23.71
CA PRO A 89 13.71 -9.47 -24.17
C PRO A 89 14.95 -9.43 -25.09
N GLU A 90 15.77 -10.49 -25.02
CA GLU A 90 17.02 -10.57 -25.78
C GLU A 90 16.83 -10.18 -27.25
N GLY A 91 17.52 -9.12 -27.68
CA GLY A 91 17.49 -8.61 -29.06
C GLY A 91 16.61 -7.38 -29.30
N GLN A 92 15.93 -6.84 -28.29
CA GLN A 92 15.22 -5.55 -28.39
C GLN A 92 16.00 -4.41 -27.75
N ALA A 93 15.95 -3.22 -28.38
CA ALA A 93 16.50 -2.01 -27.79
C ALA A 93 15.68 -1.61 -26.55
N PRO A 94 16.32 -1.11 -25.47
CA PRO A 94 15.60 -0.62 -24.30
C PRO A 94 14.61 0.46 -24.70
N ILE A 95 13.36 0.33 -24.25
CA ILE A 95 12.36 1.37 -24.48
C ILE A 95 12.70 2.52 -23.52
N PRO A 96 12.79 3.77 -24.03
CA PRO A 96 13.10 4.90 -23.17
C PRO A 96 12.01 5.08 -22.11
N LEU A 97 12.42 5.21 -20.85
CA LEU A 97 11.52 5.52 -19.73
C LEU A 97 11.07 6.99 -19.72
N ILE A 98 11.87 7.87 -20.34
CA ILE A 98 11.68 9.32 -20.39
C ILE A 98 11.86 9.80 -21.83
N GLY A 99 11.08 10.80 -22.23
CA GLY A 99 11.23 11.48 -23.52
C GLY A 99 10.36 10.93 -24.66
N PRO A 100 10.68 11.29 -25.93
CA PRO A 100 9.89 10.89 -27.09
C PRO A 100 9.88 9.36 -27.25
N GLY A 101 8.68 8.75 -27.23
CA GLY A 101 8.51 7.30 -27.33
C GLY A 101 8.35 6.59 -25.98
N ALA A 102 8.48 7.30 -24.85
CA ALA A 102 8.18 6.75 -23.53
C ALA A 102 6.66 6.59 -23.31
N PRO A 103 6.22 5.57 -22.53
CA PRO A 103 4.84 5.46 -22.11
C PRO A 103 4.33 6.72 -21.39
N THR A 104 3.05 7.04 -21.58
CA THR A 104 2.42 8.18 -20.89
C THR A 104 2.09 7.90 -19.44
N HIS A 105 1.94 6.62 -19.08
CA HIS A 105 1.71 6.11 -17.74
C HIS A 105 2.04 4.61 -17.69
N TYR A 106 2.10 4.06 -16.48
CA TYR A 106 2.36 2.66 -16.21
C TYR A 106 1.13 1.95 -15.67
N ARG A 107 1.19 0.62 -15.62
CA ARG A 107 0.10 -0.24 -15.14
C ARG A 107 -0.44 0.21 -13.78
N THR A 108 0.43 0.56 -12.85
CA THR A 108 0.05 0.93 -11.49
C THR A 108 0.45 2.37 -11.20
N ALA A 109 -0.45 3.13 -10.59
CA ALA A 109 -0.13 4.43 -10.00
C ALA A 109 -0.65 4.46 -8.56
N PHE A 110 0.19 4.91 -7.62
CA PHE A 110 -0.19 5.04 -6.22
C PHE A 110 -0.04 6.48 -5.75
N LEU A 111 -1.17 7.08 -5.38
CA LEU A 111 -1.28 8.52 -5.12
C LEU A 111 -1.76 8.74 -3.70
N THR A 112 -1.25 9.79 -3.06
CA THR A 112 -1.76 10.24 -1.76
C THR A 112 -2.49 11.56 -1.92
N LEU A 113 -3.72 11.62 -1.41
CA LEU A 113 -4.59 12.79 -1.45
C LEU A 113 -4.98 13.19 -0.03
N SER A 114 -5.19 14.48 0.19
CA SER A 114 -5.73 15.04 1.44
C SER A 114 -6.55 16.28 1.10
N PRO A 115 -7.68 16.56 1.79
CA PRO A 115 -8.28 15.82 2.92
C PRO A 115 -9.15 14.63 2.49
N PRO A 116 -9.69 13.83 3.43
CA PRO A 116 -10.70 12.80 3.13
C PRO A 116 -11.87 13.37 2.30
N GLY A 117 -12.24 12.67 1.23
CA GLY A 117 -13.27 13.12 0.28
C GLY A 117 -12.75 13.94 -0.90
N ALA A 118 -11.45 14.30 -0.92
CA ALA A 118 -10.85 15.05 -2.02
C ALA A 118 -10.92 14.30 -3.36
N LEU A 119 -10.77 12.98 -3.33
CA LEU A 119 -10.89 12.14 -4.54
C LEU A 119 -12.27 12.29 -5.17
N GLU A 120 -13.34 12.14 -4.38
CA GLU A 120 -14.71 12.23 -4.87
C GLU A 120 -15.04 13.63 -5.40
N GLN A 121 -14.54 14.66 -4.73
CA GLN A 121 -14.67 16.04 -5.19
C GLN A 121 -13.97 16.23 -6.54
N LEU A 122 -12.74 15.72 -6.69
CA LEU A 122 -11.98 15.78 -7.93
C LEU A 122 -12.71 15.03 -9.06
N LEU A 123 -13.16 13.80 -8.80
CA LEU A 123 -13.91 13.00 -9.76
C LEU A 123 -15.22 13.70 -10.19
N ALA A 124 -15.93 14.34 -9.26
CA ALA A 124 -17.14 15.10 -9.55
C ALA A 124 -16.86 16.35 -10.39
N GLN A 125 -15.82 17.12 -10.05
CA GLN A 125 -15.42 18.34 -10.78
C GLN A 125 -14.99 18.04 -12.20
N LEU A 126 -14.19 16.99 -12.40
CA LEU A 126 -13.73 16.53 -13.71
C LEU A 126 -14.85 15.83 -14.50
N ARG A 127 -16.01 15.58 -13.89
CA ARG A 127 -17.07 14.72 -14.42
C ARG A 127 -16.51 13.38 -14.89
N ALA A 128 -15.55 12.87 -14.12
CA ALA A 128 -14.78 11.70 -14.47
C ALA A 128 -15.68 10.47 -14.51
N ARG A 129 -15.41 9.57 -15.45
CA ARG A 129 -16.22 8.38 -15.72
C ARG A 129 -15.80 7.22 -14.81
N TRP A 130 -15.95 7.43 -13.50
CA TRP A 130 -15.69 6.43 -12.47
C TRP A 130 -16.96 6.13 -11.70
N VAL A 131 -17.25 4.86 -11.49
CA VAL A 131 -18.41 4.41 -10.72
C VAL A 131 -17.92 3.57 -9.56
N SER A 132 -18.35 3.92 -8.35
CA SER A 132 -18.06 3.13 -7.16
C SER A 132 -18.66 1.73 -7.30
N VAL A 133 -17.86 0.70 -7.07
CA VAL A 133 -18.32 -0.70 -7.11
C VAL A 133 -18.95 -0.99 -5.77
N ARG A 134 -20.27 -1.19 -5.75
CA ARG A 134 -20.96 -1.74 -4.58
C ARG A 134 -20.89 -3.25 -4.67
N GLN A 135 -20.48 -3.91 -3.59
CA GLN A 135 -20.80 -5.32 -3.42
C GLN A 135 -22.32 -5.44 -3.31
N THR A 136 -22.97 -5.94 -4.36
CA THR A 136 -24.38 -6.26 -4.32
C THR A 136 -24.56 -7.48 -3.43
N ALA A 137 -24.94 -7.26 -2.17
CA ALA A 137 -25.61 -8.30 -1.42
C ALA A 137 -26.89 -8.70 -2.20
N PRO A 138 -27.19 -9.99 -2.38
CA PRO A 138 -28.39 -10.40 -3.10
C PRO A 138 -29.64 -9.94 -2.34
N GLY A 139 -30.38 -8.97 -2.88
CA GLY A 139 -31.74 -8.62 -2.42
C GLY A 139 -32.04 -7.17 -2.00
N GLY A 140 -31.13 -6.21 -2.14
CA GLY A 140 -31.38 -4.82 -1.72
C GLY A 140 -31.84 -3.89 -2.86
N PRO A 141 -32.88 -3.04 -2.69
CA PRO A 141 -33.27 -2.05 -3.69
C PRO A 141 -32.17 -0.98 -3.85
N SER A 142 -31.73 -0.79 -5.10
CA SER A 142 -30.76 0.22 -5.51
C SER A 142 -31.35 1.62 -5.41
N GLN A 143 -31.05 2.35 -4.33
CA GLN A 143 -31.31 3.80 -4.27
C GLN A 143 -30.05 4.61 -4.59
N ALA A 144 -30.28 5.61 -5.44
CA ALA A 144 -29.34 6.45 -6.17
C ALA A 144 -28.66 7.53 -5.30
N ASN A 145 -27.90 7.12 -4.29
CA ASN A 145 -26.96 8.02 -3.60
C ASN A 145 -25.52 7.60 -3.94
N HIS A 146 -25.04 8.05 -5.09
CA HIS A 146 -23.85 7.53 -5.79
C HIS A 146 -22.48 7.89 -5.17
N PHE A 147 -22.43 8.63 -4.05
CA PHE A 147 -21.16 9.16 -3.51
C PHE A 147 -20.83 8.79 -2.06
N SER A 148 -21.70 8.08 -1.33
CA SER A 148 -21.51 7.85 0.12
C SER A 148 -21.30 6.38 0.53
N GLY A 149 -21.09 5.46 -0.41
CA GLY A 149 -20.98 4.03 -0.10
C GLY A 149 -19.54 3.62 0.23
N GLN A 150 -19.17 3.64 1.50
CA GLN A 150 -18.03 2.84 1.96
C GLN A 150 -18.29 1.37 1.63
N GLN A 151 -17.37 0.71 0.93
CA GLN A 151 -17.51 -0.71 0.59
C GLN A 151 -17.08 -1.59 1.76
N LEU A 152 -16.01 -1.18 2.43
CA LEU A 152 -15.38 -1.91 3.52
C LEU A 152 -14.82 -0.93 4.56
N SER A 153 -14.93 -1.31 5.83
CA SER A 153 -14.34 -0.63 6.99
C SER A 153 -13.39 -1.57 7.70
N VAL A 154 -12.37 -1.02 8.34
CA VAL A 154 -11.63 -1.72 9.38
C VAL A 154 -11.76 -0.91 10.65
N ASP A 155 -12.34 -1.51 11.68
CA ASP A 155 -12.52 -0.87 12.99
C ASP A 155 -11.77 -1.64 14.07
N GLY A 156 -10.90 -0.95 14.80
CA GLY A 156 -9.95 -1.60 15.69
C GLY A 156 -9.24 -0.68 16.66
N PHE A 157 -8.12 -1.17 17.18
CA PHE A 157 -7.29 -0.46 18.16
C PHE A 157 -5.82 -0.47 17.75
N VAL A 158 -5.12 0.57 18.20
CA VAL A 158 -3.66 0.69 18.14
C VAL A 158 -3.08 0.41 19.52
N TYR A 159 -2.08 -0.45 19.58
CA TYR A 159 -1.35 -0.86 20.76
C TYR A 159 0.12 -0.47 20.62
N HIS A 160 0.74 -0.11 21.72
CA HIS A 160 2.20 0.00 21.82
C HIS A 160 2.72 -1.11 22.72
N ILE A 161 3.72 -1.85 22.26
CA ILE A 161 4.46 -2.84 23.05
C ILE A 161 5.86 -2.28 23.26
N GLY A 162 6.18 -1.92 24.50
CA GLY A 162 7.41 -1.21 24.83
C GLY A 162 7.53 0.13 24.10
N THR A 163 8.76 0.46 23.66
CA THR A 163 9.08 1.65 22.85
C THR A 163 9.16 1.33 21.36
N ASP A 164 9.25 0.05 21.01
CA ASP A 164 9.79 -0.39 19.73
C ASP A 164 8.71 -0.99 18.83
N PHE A 165 7.54 -1.35 19.36
CA PHE A 165 6.50 -1.98 18.57
C PHE A 165 5.18 -1.22 18.62
N ILE A 166 4.59 -1.07 17.44
CA ILE A 166 3.23 -0.59 17.25
C ILE A 166 2.44 -1.72 16.59
N VAL A 167 1.38 -2.17 17.26
CA VAL A 167 0.49 -3.22 16.73
C VAL A 167 -0.88 -2.60 16.50
N ARG A 168 -1.48 -2.84 15.33
CA ARG A 168 -2.85 -2.44 15.02
C ARG A 168 -3.66 -3.69 14.75
N ALA A 169 -4.84 -3.81 15.35
CA ALA A 169 -5.72 -4.94 15.11
C ALA A 169 -7.15 -4.44 14.95
N GLY A 170 -7.86 -4.91 13.93
CA GLY A 170 -9.21 -4.46 13.62
C GLY A 170 -10.03 -5.48 12.86
N ASN A 171 -11.34 -5.37 13.03
CA ASN A 171 -12.32 -6.19 12.33
C ASN A 171 -12.56 -5.64 10.92
N VAL A 172 -12.55 -6.52 9.92
CA VAL A 172 -12.92 -6.18 8.54
C VAL A 172 -14.43 -6.24 8.42
N ILE A 173 -15.08 -5.10 8.16
CA ILE A 173 -16.55 -4.95 8.15
C ILE A 173 -16.99 -4.53 6.75
N LEU A 174 -17.84 -5.33 6.11
CA LEU A 174 -18.44 -4.98 4.82
C LEU A 174 -19.52 -3.91 4.97
N ALA A 175 -19.90 -3.24 3.88
CA ALA A 175 -20.97 -2.23 3.84
C ALA A 175 -22.31 -2.70 4.45
N GLY A 176 -22.59 -4.01 4.47
CA GLY A 176 -23.77 -4.61 5.10
C GLY A 176 -23.63 -4.88 6.61
N GLY A 177 -22.54 -4.46 7.25
CA GLY A 177 -22.23 -4.72 8.67
C GLY A 177 -21.68 -6.12 8.96
N ALA A 178 -21.57 -6.98 7.93
CA ALA A 178 -21.02 -8.33 8.09
C ALA A 178 -19.51 -8.27 8.35
N VAL A 179 -19.06 -8.92 9.43
CA VAL A 179 -17.64 -9.06 9.76
C VAL A 179 -17.03 -10.19 8.91
N LYS A 180 -15.95 -9.89 8.19
CA LYS A 180 -15.18 -10.80 7.34
C LYS A 180 -13.79 -11.05 7.93
N GLY A 181 -13.72 -11.40 9.21
CA GLY A 181 -12.47 -11.64 9.90
C GLY A 181 -11.74 -10.37 10.31
N MET A 182 -10.42 -10.44 10.47
CA MET A 182 -9.60 -9.37 11.02
C MET A 182 -8.33 -9.09 10.22
N LEU A 183 -7.81 -7.87 10.39
CA LEU A 183 -6.45 -7.46 10.01
C LEU A 183 -5.65 -7.20 11.27
N ILE A 184 -4.37 -7.60 11.23
CA ILE A 184 -3.40 -7.36 12.29
C ILE A 184 -2.13 -6.86 11.61
N GLU A 185 -1.72 -5.66 11.95
CA GLU A 185 -0.51 -5.04 11.45
C GLU A 185 0.46 -4.89 12.63
N ALA A 186 1.73 -5.24 12.43
CA ALA A 186 2.78 -5.01 13.38
C ALA A 186 3.87 -4.18 12.71
N GLU A 187 4.36 -3.19 13.44
CA GLU A 187 5.40 -2.30 12.99
C GLU A 187 6.49 -2.23 14.04
N TYR A 188 7.73 -2.42 13.59
CA TYR A 188 8.91 -2.31 14.43
C TYR A 188 9.62 -0.98 14.17
N LEU A 189 9.86 -0.22 15.23
CA LEU A 189 10.64 1.02 15.30
C LEU A 189 11.90 0.73 16.14
N PRO A 190 13.10 1.26 15.84
CA PRO A 190 13.44 2.30 14.86
C PRO A 190 14.26 1.79 13.65
N LEU A 191 14.09 0.53 13.21
CA LEU A 191 14.90 0.01 12.10
C LEU A 191 14.37 0.48 10.73
N PRO A 192 15.23 1.03 9.85
CA PRO A 192 14.83 1.43 8.50
C PRO A 192 14.64 0.26 7.54
N THR A 193 15.43 -0.79 7.72
CA THR A 193 15.33 -2.05 6.99
C THR A 193 15.52 -3.19 7.97
N MET A 194 14.94 -4.34 7.66
CA MET A 194 15.15 -5.57 8.40
C MET A 194 15.47 -6.64 7.38
N HIS A 195 16.51 -7.43 7.66
CA HIS A 195 16.92 -8.52 6.79
C HIS A 195 15.75 -9.49 6.64
N ALA A 196 15.23 -9.60 5.42
CA ALA A 196 14.28 -10.62 5.07
C ALA A 196 15.04 -11.94 4.89
N GLY A 197 14.42 -13.06 5.30
CA GLY A 197 14.96 -14.38 4.98
C GLY A 197 14.99 -14.61 3.46
N ALA A 198 15.55 -15.74 3.02
CA ALA A 198 15.62 -16.09 1.59
C ALA A 198 14.25 -16.04 0.87
N ASP A 199 13.16 -16.22 1.63
CA ASP A 199 11.78 -16.20 1.13
C ASP A 199 11.12 -14.81 1.19
N GLY A 200 11.86 -13.74 1.54
CA GLY A 200 11.31 -12.40 1.72
C GLY A 200 10.52 -12.20 3.03
N THR A 201 10.50 -13.20 3.90
CA THR A 201 9.78 -13.16 5.18
C THR A 201 10.56 -12.40 6.25
N LEU A 202 9.86 -11.53 6.97
CA LEU A 202 10.41 -10.80 8.10
C LEU A 202 10.13 -11.59 9.38
N GLU A 203 11.02 -12.53 9.72
CA GLU A 203 10.80 -13.51 10.80
C GLU A 203 10.38 -12.88 12.12
N LEU A 204 11.03 -11.79 12.54
CA LEU A 204 10.68 -11.08 13.78
C LEU A 204 9.22 -10.60 13.79
N LEU A 205 8.78 -9.94 12.72
CA LEU A 205 7.42 -9.42 12.63
C LEU A 205 6.41 -10.55 12.45
N SER A 206 6.75 -11.58 11.67
CA SER A 206 5.92 -12.77 11.52
C SER A 206 5.69 -13.47 12.86
N ASN A 207 6.77 -13.70 13.62
CA ASN A 207 6.71 -14.32 14.95
C ASN A 207 5.92 -13.45 15.93
N LEU A 208 6.10 -12.12 15.89
CA LEU A 208 5.30 -11.20 16.71
C LEU A 208 3.82 -11.27 16.35
N LEU A 209 3.47 -11.21 15.07
CA LEU A 209 2.08 -11.27 14.60
C LEU A 209 1.42 -12.60 15.01
N VAL A 210 2.12 -13.72 14.83
CA VAL A 210 1.65 -15.04 15.28
C VAL A 210 1.47 -15.06 16.79
N SER A 211 2.42 -14.51 17.56
CA SER A 211 2.33 -14.47 19.02
C SER A 211 1.21 -13.57 19.55
N CYS A 212 0.73 -12.60 18.76
CA CYS A 212 -0.42 -11.77 19.08
C CYS A 212 -1.76 -12.51 18.90
N LEU A 213 -1.78 -13.61 18.13
CA LEU A 213 -2.98 -14.41 17.93
C LEU A 213 -3.26 -15.28 19.17
N PRO A 214 -4.53 -15.43 19.57
CA PRO A 214 -4.91 -16.46 20.52
C PRO A 214 -4.71 -17.86 19.91
N GLU A 215 -4.29 -18.82 20.72
CA GLU A 215 -4.22 -20.24 20.31
C GLU A 215 -5.63 -20.79 20.08
N ILE A 216 -6.15 -20.65 18.86
CA ILE A 216 -7.46 -21.16 18.46
C ILE A 216 -7.25 -22.27 17.42
N PRO A 217 -7.77 -23.49 17.67
CA PRO A 217 -7.69 -24.57 16.70
C PRO A 217 -8.45 -24.19 15.42
N GLY A 218 -7.78 -24.36 14.27
CA GLY A 218 -8.35 -24.06 12.95
C GLY A 218 -8.28 -22.58 12.54
N ALA A 219 -7.51 -21.74 13.24
CA ALA A 219 -7.25 -20.37 12.80
C ALA A 219 -6.53 -20.36 11.43
N ASN A 220 -7.11 -19.64 10.45
CA ASN A 220 -6.50 -19.43 9.14
C ASN A 220 -5.87 -18.04 9.10
N PHE A 221 -4.54 -18.04 9.08
CA PHE A 221 -3.72 -16.85 9.11
C PHE A 221 -2.87 -16.75 7.85
N THR A 222 -2.90 -15.58 7.21
CA THR A 222 -2.07 -15.30 6.04
C THR A 222 -1.24 -14.05 6.32
N ALA A 223 0.09 -14.22 6.31
CA ALA A 223 1.02 -13.10 6.36
C ALA A 223 1.14 -12.47 4.98
N VAL A 224 1.12 -11.14 4.94
CA VAL A 224 1.23 -10.34 3.72
C VAL A 224 2.47 -9.46 3.85
N THR A 225 3.43 -9.71 2.96
CA THR A 225 4.67 -8.95 2.85
C THR A 225 4.80 -8.40 1.44
N ILE A 226 5.53 -7.28 1.31
CA ILE A 226 5.91 -6.70 0.03
C ILE A 226 7.43 -6.65 -0.03
N SER A 227 8.02 -7.05 -1.16
CA SER A 227 9.44 -6.86 -1.40
C SER A 227 9.76 -5.39 -1.67
N ASP A 228 10.92 -4.94 -1.22
CA ASP A 228 11.29 -3.53 -1.39
C ASP A 228 11.44 -3.13 -2.86
N ALA A 229 11.78 -4.06 -3.76
CA ALA A 229 11.81 -3.82 -5.20
C ALA A 229 10.42 -3.44 -5.76
N ILE A 230 9.36 -4.16 -5.38
CA ILE A 230 7.99 -3.84 -5.80
C ILE A 230 7.57 -2.49 -5.22
N TRP A 231 7.97 -2.20 -3.98
CA TRP A 231 7.67 -0.94 -3.32
C TRP A 231 8.35 0.26 -4.02
N GLN A 232 9.63 0.10 -4.39
CA GLN A 232 10.38 1.12 -5.11
C GLN A 232 9.83 1.38 -6.52
N ASP A 233 9.40 0.33 -7.22
CA ASP A 233 8.77 0.47 -8.52
C ASP A 233 7.45 1.22 -8.46
N LEU A 234 6.70 1.06 -7.37
CA LEU A 234 5.44 1.73 -7.14
C LEU A 234 5.60 3.20 -6.72
N LEU A 235 6.63 3.50 -5.93
CA LEU A 235 7.01 4.87 -5.54
C LEU A 235 7.79 5.62 -6.63
N TRP A 236 7.89 5.05 -7.81
CA TRP A 236 8.61 5.69 -8.88
C TRP A 236 7.83 6.87 -9.46
N ASP A 237 8.47 8.03 -9.44
CA ASP A 237 7.94 9.28 -9.97
C ASP A 237 8.81 9.74 -11.13
N ARG A 238 8.20 9.80 -12.32
CA ARG A 238 8.86 10.24 -13.55
C ARG A 238 9.37 11.68 -13.43
N GLU A 239 8.61 12.58 -12.81
CA GLU A 239 9.00 13.99 -12.71
C GLU A 239 10.24 14.16 -11.83
N GLN A 240 10.33 13.38 -10.75
CA GLN A 240 11.51 13.40 -9.87
C GLN A 240 12.76 12.87 -10.57
N GLU A 241 12.65 11.82 -11.38
CA GLU A 241 13.79 11.29 -12.13
C GLU A 241 14.23 12.25 -13.24
N GLU A 242 13.29 12.92 -13.92
CA GLU A 242 13.62 13.97 -14.90
C GLU A 242 14.41 15.11 -14.23
N ILE A 243 14.02 15.54 -13.03
CA ILE A 243 14.74 16.56 -12.24
C ILE A 243 16.12 16.04 -11.80
N GLN A 244 16.22 14.79 -11.36
CA GLN A 244 17.49 14.20 -10.94
C GLN A 244 18.47 14.08 -12.11
N GLN A 245 18.01 13.62 -13.28
CA GLN A 245 18.83 13.54 -14.49
C GLN A 245 19.27 14.93 -14.99
N GLN A 246 18.44 15.97 -14.81
CA GLN A 246 18.85 17.35 -15.09
C GLN A 246 19.95 17.81 -14.13
N LYS A 247 19.79 17.57 -12.82
CA LYS A 247 20.80 17.90 -11.81
C LYS A 247 22.12 17.17 -12.04
N GLU A 248 22.08 15.88 -12.36
CA GLU A 248 23.28 15.10 -12.66
C GLU A 248 24.00 15.58 -13.93
N LYS A 249 23.25 16.03 -14.94
CA LYS A 249 23.85 16.67 -16.12
C LYS A 249 24.50 17.99 -15.75
N GLU A 250 23.83 18.82 -14.94
CA GLU A 250 24.39 20.08 -14.44
C GLU A 250 25.60 19.87 -13.52
N GLU A 251 25.68 18.77 -12.78
CA GLU A 251 26.84 18.41 -11.94
C GLU A 251 27.99 17.84 -12.76
N LYS A 252 27.73 17.00 -13.78
CA LYS A 252 28.75 16.50 -14.70
C LYS A 252 29.35 17.59 -15.59
N GLU A 253 28.62 18.69 -15.81
CA GLU A 253 29.12 19.87 -16.53
C GLU A 253 29.90 20.85 -15.64
N LYS A 254 29.89 20.68 -14.30
CA LYS A 254 30.74 21.47 -13.40
C LYS A 254 32.18 20.91 -13.42
N PRO A 255 33.20 21.77 -13.43
CA PRO A 255 34.59 21.31 -13.33
C PRO A 255 34.80 20.58 -11.99
N PRO A 256 35.60 19.49 -11.97
CA PRO A 256 35.84 18.71 -10.77
C PRO A 256 36.46 19.61 -9.68
N LYS A 257 35.91 19.54 -8.47
CA LYS A 257 36.51 20.17 -7.29
C LYS A 257 37.70 19.31 -6.84
N GLU A 258 38.81 19.93 -6.48
CA GLU A 258 40.07 19.26 -6.13
C GLU A 258 40.05 18.50 -4.78
N ASP A 259 38.89 18.38 -4.10
CA ASP A 259 38.79 17.83 -2.74
C ASP A 259 38.35 16.33 -2.67
N ASP A 260 38.08 15.66 -3.80
CA ASP A 260 37.50 14.29 -3.81
C ASP A 260 38.52 13.13 -3.70
N LEU A 261 39.78 13.39 -3.31
CA LEU A 261 40.83 12.37 -3.26
C LEU A 261 40.97 11.63 -1.91
N ASP A 262 40.24 12.04 -0.87
CA ASP A 262 40.44 11.51 0.49
C ASP A 262 39.36 10.53 0.99
N ASP A 263 38.32 10.19 0.21
CA ASP A 263 37.21 9.33 0.66
C ASP A 263 37.24 7.91 0.06
N VAL A 264 38.36 7.22 0.25
CA VAL A 264 38.64 5.84 -0.23
C VAL A 264 38.09 4.75 0.71
N PHE A 265 37.34 5.10 1.76
CA PHE A 265 36.95 4.16 2.84
C PHE A 265 35.44 3.90 3.01
N VAL A 266 34.63 3.94 1.95
CA VAL A 266 33.21 3.51 2.01
C VAL A 266 32.91 2.47 0.94
N SER A 267 33.48 1.27 1.10
CA SER A 267 33.09 0.09 0.33
C SER A 267 32.56 -0.95 1.30
N GLY A 268 31.23 -0.93 1.51
CA GLY A 268 30.53 -1.81 2.44
C GLY A 268 28.99 -1.72 2.38
N ASP A 269 28.43 -0.62 1.84
CA ASP A 269 26.97 -0.40 1.74
C ASP A 269 26.43 -0.53 0.30
N GLU A 270 27.17 -1.15 -0.62
CA GLU A 270 26.79 -1.23 -2.06
C GLU A 270 25.52 -2.07 -2.34
N ASP A 271 25.07 -2.90 -1.40
CA ASP A 271 23.85 -3.72 -1.53
C ASP A 271 22.66 -3.19 -0.72
N LEU A 272 22.79 -2.04 -0.05
CA LEU A 272 21.65 -1.44 0.66
C LEU A 272 20.82 -0.61 -0.33
N PRO A 273 19.48 -0.82 -0.39
CA PRO A 273 18.62 -0.02 -1.25
C PRO A 273 18.80 1.47 -0.96
N GLU A 274 18.90 2.29 -2.03
CA GLU A 274 19.07 3.74 -1.91
C GLU A 274 18.00 4.34 -0.98
N PHE A 275 18.43 4.87 0.16
CA PHE A 275 17.55 5.45 1.17
C PHE A 275 16.97 6.78 0.67
N ARG A 276 15.65 6.86 0.47
CA ARG A 276 14.99 8.15 0.21
C ARG A 276 14.70 8.86 1.54
N LYS A 277 15.14 10.11 1.64
CA LYS A 277 14.87 10.99 2.79
C LYS A 277 13.38 11.27 2.91
N GLY A 278 12.69 10.59 3.83
CA GLY A 278 11.25 10.74 4.06
C GLY A 278 10.53 9.41 4.27
N ASP A 279 11.10 8.33 3.72
CA ASP A 279 10.59 6.97 3.89
C ASP A 279 10.34 6.71 5.38
N TRP A 280 9.09 6.37 5.71
CA TRP A 280 8.65 5.96 7.04
C TRP A 280 8.45 7.05 8.10
N ILE A 281 8.18 8.30 7.70
CA ILE A 281 7.71 9.36 8.60
C ILE A 281 6.37 9.91 8.11
N GLY A 282 5.41 10.05 9.03
CA GLY A 282 4.10 10.64 8.72
C GLY A 282 3.36 9.88 7.63
N THR A 283 3.08 10.57 6.52
CA THR A 283 2.24 10.08 5.42
C THR A 283 2.87 8.91 4.63
N ASP A 284 4.19 8.86 4.50
CA ASP A 284 4.88 7.81 3.71
C ASP A 284 4.82 6.45 4.42
N ARG A 285 4.84 6.46 5.76
CA ARG A 285 4.58 5.27 6.59
C ARG A 285 3.16 4.74 6.35
N ASP A 286 2.18 5.63 6.38
CA ASP A 286 0.78 5.30 6.15
C ASP A 286 0.54 4.81 4.72
N GLN A 287 1.34 5.26 3.75
CA GLN A 287 1.30 4.86 2.35
C GLN A 287 1.65 3.36 2.18
N ARG A 288 2.75 2.88 2.79
CA ARG A 288 3.12 1.44 2.72
C ARG A 288 2.08 0.55 3.40
N SER A 289 1.59 0.98 4.57
CA SER A 289 0.49 0.30 5.27
C SER A 289 -0.75 0.17 4.39
N ALA A 290 -1.18 1.28 3.78
CA ALA A 290 -2.35 1.31 2.90
C ALA A 290 -2.20 0.36 1.69
N TYR A 291 -1.02 0.33 1.08
CA TYR A 291 -0.75 -0.56 -0.05
C TYR A 291 -0.87 -2.04 0.34
N LEU A 292 -0.26 -2.45 1.46
CA LEU A 292 -0.37 -3.82 1.97
C LEU A 292 -1.82 -4.22 2.26
N ILE A 293 -2.59 -3.32 2.86
CA ILE A 293 -4.00 -3.57 3.19
C ILE A 293 -4.84 -3.73 1.93
N ILE A 294 -4.67 -2.85 0.94
CA ILE A 294 -5.37 -2.97 -0.36
C ILE A 294 -5.02 -4.31 -1.02
N GLY A 295 -3.73 -4.66 -1.07
CA GLY A 295 -3.26 -5.92 -1.65
C GLY A 295 -3.87 -7.16 -0.97
N ALA A 296 -3.86 -7.19 0.37
CA ALA A 296 -4.43 -8.28 1.15
C ALA A 296 -5.92 -8.46 0.87
N LEU A 297 -6.71 -7.38 0.95
CA LEU A 297 -8.16 -7.42 0.74
C LEU A 297 -8.51 -7.79 -0.72
N ARG A 298 -7.71 -7.33 -1.68
CA ARG A 298 -7.88 -7.69 -3.09
C ARG A 298 -7.63 -9.16 -3.36
N SER A 299 -6.58 -9.76 -2.77
CA SER A 299 -6.26 -11.18 -2.98
C SER A 299 -7.38 -12.13 -2.53
N GLU A 300 -8.22 -11.69 -1.59
CA GLU A 300 -9.40 -12.42 -1.12
C GLU A 300 -10.68 -12.13 -1.93
N GLY A 301 -10.62 -11.24 -2.92
CA GLY A 301 -11.80 -10.78 -3.67
C GLY A 301 -12.77 -9.95 -2.83
N LEU A 302 -12.29 -9.29 -1.76
CA LEU A 302 -13.11 -8.38 -0.95
C LEU A 302 -13.23 -6.97 -1.55
N LEU A 303 -12.36 -6.62 -2.51
CA LEU A 303 -12.36 -5.34 -3.21
C LEU A 303 -12.84 -5.47 -4.65
#